data_AF-A0A7C4DFY0-F1
#
_entry.id   AF-A0A7C4DFY0-F1
#
_cell.length_a   1.000
_cell.length_b   1.000
_cell.length_c   1.000
_cell.angle_alpha   90.00
_cell.angle_beta   90.00
_cell.angle_gamma   90.00
#
_symmetry.space_group_name_H-M   'P 1'
#
loop_
_entity.id
_entity.type
_entity.pdbx_description
1 polymer ?
#
loop_
_entity_poly.entity_id
_entity_poly.type
_entity_poly.pdbx_seq_one_letter_code
_entity_poly.pdbx_strand_id
1 'polypeptide(L)'
;MRLKALSLTALALVIMLSSVAAEAGALDLPAAAEDGLEAKARAIINVAVKAEARVNALINMIEGNETIMKAIVDAGLSSSLNDTIALRDQGLDLLEEAKSLLETGKYTEAIKGAIEAMRLLRDAYAGIHKILCQAGVTPLELGEAPELKAQGLLVAANRSLERIERIKSLPNASEVKDLLSQAENLLNNIGPLLKQGNIPTAAHNLAEANKLISEAFVRLRSRAEEMLQKRAEKFVINFGRIRNEFTRRIREEGLNETEVMEGLGLGNLGQIIQNLTEIVKGAGKKIKDVIKEILEDLKGIGRILRETREIVPERPSMRVKVGDILANASAFNGKIVRVEGNYCGEKPPEDLLGPSGAPPKKGSWILADDTGWIYIVGEGRVGIIRMLPILEGAEVTVIGRVVVEDNTPYIRATLMAPSRPIIVPVPPIGPIKPTPSDVLRLSVKAERVGRDYLVKVTLENVGNETIVFPNSAYGIVIERKIAAVWVPVYTPIAAQVLTKLKPGENVTVTIPLERPLKPPALGTYRAVATGWLEGSGLPITASAEFTIP
;
A
#
# COMPACT_ATOMS: atom_id res chain seq x y z
N MET A 1 -13.66 -14.88 63.03
CA MET A 1 -14.32 -14.55 61.74
C MET A 1 -14.10 -13.08 61.42
N ARG A 2 -12.98 -12.75 60.75
CA ARG A 2 -12.67 -11.42 60.24
C ARG A 2 -12.15 -11.59 58.81
N LEU A 3 -12.97 -11.24 57.83
CA LEU A 3 -12.60 -10.95 56.44
C LEU A 3 -13.90 -10.70 55.66
N LYS A 4 -14.22 -9.42 55.41
CA LYS A 4 -15.05 -8.89 54.30
C LYS A 4 -15.35 -7.40 54.55
N ALA A 5 -14.31 -6.59 54.44
CA ALA A 5 -14.43 -5.13 54.29
C ALA A 5 -13.27 -4.61 53.44
N LEU A 6 -12.93 -5.31 52.34
CA LEU A 6 -12.23 -4.68 51.24
C LEU A 6 -13.24 -3.81 50.47
N SER A 7 -13.51 -2.65 51.05
CA SER A 7 -13.64 -1.33 50.41
C SER A 7 -14.21 -1.28 48.98
N LEU A 8 -15.51 -0.99 48.91
CA LEU A 8 -16.21 -0.43 47.72
C LEU A 8 -15.59 0.91 47.24
N THR A 9 -14.82 1.59 48.11
CA THR A 9 -14.06 2.81 47.82
C THR A 9 -12.86 2.55 46.90
N ALA A 10 -12.26 1.35 46.90
CA ALA A 10 -11.21 0.98 45.97
C ALA A 10 -11.72 0.80 44.53
N LEU A 11 -12.98 0.37 44.35
CA LEU A 11 -13.58 0.15 43.03
C LEU A 11 -13.96 1.47 42.33
N ALA A 12 -14.42 2.48 43.07
CA ALA A 12 -14.74 3.80 42.54
C ALA A 12 -13.48 4.60 42.13
N LEU A 13 -12.35 4.42 42.84
CA LEU A 13 -11.06 5.02 42.46
C LEU A 13 -10.47 4.41 41.18
N VAL A 14 -10.63 3.10 40.97
CA VAL A 14 -10.18 2.39 39.77
C VAL A 14 -11.00 2.77 38.52
N ILE A 15 -12.27 3.14 38.68
CA ILE A 15 -13.16 3.55 37.58
C ILE A 15 -12.93 5.03 37.17
N MET A 16 -12.55 5.91 38.11
CA MET A 16 -12.26 7.32 37.82
C MET A 16 -10.96 7.56 37.03
N LEU A 17 -10.05 6.58 37.01
CA LEU A 17 -8.72 6.69 36.41
C LEU A 17 -8.43 5.70 35.29
N SER A 18 -9.28 4.68 35.09
CA SER A 18 -9.23 3.82 33.90
C SER A 18 -9.63 4.58 32.61
N SER A 19 -10.32 5.72 32.74
CA SER A 19 -10.63 6.62 31.62
C SER A 19 -9.41 7.33 31.03
N VAL A 20 -8.31 7.48 31.78
CA VAL A 20 -7.07 8.13 31.30
C VAL A 20 -6.10 7.10 30.68
N ALA A 21 -6.04 5.88 31.22
CA ALA A 21 -5.21 4.81 30.66
C ALA A 21 -5.79 4.19 29.37
N ALA A 22 -7.12 4.17 29.22
CA ALA A 22 -7.77 3.74 27.98
C ALA A 22 -7.57 4.73 26.81
N GLU A 23 -7.25 5.99 27.08
CA GLU A 23 -6.99 7.02 26.06
C GLU A 23 -5.61 6.88 25.40
N ALA A 24 -4.62 6.25 26.07
CA ALA A 24 -3.32 5.97 25.43
C ALA A 24 -3.39 4.84 24.38
N GLY A 25 -4.35 3.91 24.52
CA GLY A 25 -4.54 2.78 23.61
C GLY A 25 -5.51 3.01 22.45
N ALA A 26 -6.30 4.09 22.47
CA ALA A 26 -7.39 4.31 21.50
C ALA A 26 -7.16 5.47 20.50
N LEU A 27 -6.02 6.18 20.58
CA LEU A 27 -5.61 7.15 19.57
C LEU A 27 -4.86 6.46 18.44
N ASP A 28 -5.60 5.69 17.63
CA ASP A 28 -5.16 5.24 16.31
C ASP A 28 -5.39 6.39 15.31
N LEU A 29 -4.58 7.44 15.46
CA LEU A 29 -4.44 8.48 14.44
C LEU A 29 -3.50 7.95 13.35
N PRO A 30 -3.83 8.16 12.06
CA PRO A 30 -3.05 7.62 10.96
C PRO A 30 -1.60 8.11 11.03
N ALA A 31 -0.66 7.16 11.10
CA ALA A 31 0.76 7.42 11.00
C ALA A 31 1.09 7.95 9.59
N ALA A 32 1.17 9.26 9.47
CA ALA A 32 1.80 9.96 8.35
C ALA A 32 2.23 11.36 8.81
N ALA A 33 3.52 11.68 8.62
CA ALA A 33 4.22 12.93 8.90
C ALA A 33 4.55 13.24 10.38
N GLU A 34 5.73 13.83 10.61
CA GLU A 34 6.25 14.31 11.91
C GLU A 34 5.25 15.21 12.66
N ASP A 35 4.41 15.95 11.91
CA ASP A 35 3.35 16.82 12.43
C ASP A 35 2.32 16.09 13.33
N GLY A 36 2.07 14.80 13.07
CA GLY A 36 1.11 14.01 13.86
C GLY A 36 1.64 13.61 15.24
N LEU A 37 2.95 13.40 15.35
CA LEU A 37 3.61 12.98 16.59
C LEU A 37 3.75 14.15 17.57
N GLU A 38 4.11 15.33 17.06
CA GLU A 38 4.18 16.55 17.88
C GLU A 38 2.82 16.89 18.50
N ALA A 39 1.75 16.91 17.68
CA ALA A 39 0.41 17.20 18.15
C ALA A 39 -0.04 16.22 19.23
N LYS A 40 0.29 14.93 19.07
CA LYS A 40 0.02 13.88 20.05
C LYS A 40 0.81 14.11 21.35
N ALA A 41 2.11 14.40 21.26
CA ALA A 41 2.96 14.67 22.43
C ALA A 41 2.45 15.88 23.23
N ARG A 42 2.13 16.97 22.54
CA ARG A 42 1.57 18.19 23.15
C ARG A 42 0.23 17.93 23.84
N ALA A 43 -0.64 17.14 23.22
CA ALA A 43 -1.93 16.76 23.82
C ALA A 43 -1.75 15.96 25.12
N ILE A 44 -0.84 14.97 25.13
CA ILE A 44 -0.57 14.14 26.30
C ILE A 44 0.05 14.95 27.45
N ILE A 45 1.02 15.81 27.15
CA ILE A 45 1.63 16.71 28.15
C ILE A 45 0.59 17.66 28.75
N ASN A 46 -0.31 18.23 27.94
CA ASN A 46 -1.40 19.06 28.44
C ASN A 46 -2.35 18.33 29.41
N VAL A 47 -2.53 17.02 29.24
CA VAL A 47 -3.30 16.20 30.20
C VAL A 47 -2.50 16.03 31.49
N ALA A 48 -1.20 15.76 31.40
CA ALA A 48 -0.32 15.63 32.56
C ALA A 48 -0.24 16.92 33.40
N VAL A 49 -0.15 18.09 32.76
CA VAL A 49 -0.17 19.40 33.44
C VAL A 49 -1.49 19.62 34.20
N LYS A 50 -2.62 19.17 33.64
CA LYS A 50 -3.90 19.22 34.36
C LYS A 50 -3.94 18.27 35.55
N ALA A 51 -3.27 17.11 35.46
CA ALA A 51 -3.14 16.18 36.58
C ALA A 51 -2.27 16.79 37.71
N GLU A 52 -1.14 17.40 37.36
CA GLU A 52 -0.28 18.19 38.27
C GLU A 52 -1.11 19.23 39.03
N ALA A 53 -1.86 20.07 38.31
CA ALA A 53 -2.64 21.15 38.93
C ALA A 53 -3.66 20.62 39.95
N ARG A 54 -4.26 19.45 39.69
CA ARG A 54 -5.22 18.82 40.61
C ARG A 54 -4.56 18.26 41.86
N VAL A 55 -3.41 17.59 41.71
CA VAL A 55 -2.66 17.04 42.84
C VAL A 55 -2.15 18.17 43.73
N ASN A 56 -1.59 19.23 43.13
CA ASN A 56 -1.11 20.39 43.87
C ASN A 56 -2.24 21.13 44.60
N ALA A 57 -3.39 21.31 43.96
CA ALA A 57 -4.55 21.92 44.61
C ALA A 57 -5.00 21.12 45.84
N LEU A 58 -5.02 19.78 45.74
CA LEU A 58 -5.38 18.91 46.86
C LEU A 58 -4.37 18.98 48.01
N ILE A 59 -3.07 18.94 47.71
CA ILE A 59 -2.01 19.05 48.72
C ILE A 59 -2.07 20.40 49.41
N ASN A 60 -2.14 21.50 48.66
CA ASN A 60 -2.22 22.85 49.23
C ASN A 60 -3.46 23.03 50.12
N MET A 61 -4.57 22.41 49.75
CA MET A 61 -5.79 22.43 50.56
C MET A 61 -5.62 21.66 51.88
N ILE A 62 -4.91 20.53 51.86
CA ILE A 62 -4.58 19.77 53.06
C ILE A 62 -3.64 20.57 53.96
N GLU A 63 -2.52 21.04 53.42
CA GLU A 63 -1.51 21.80 54.17
C GLU A 63 -2.05 23.11 54.73
N GLY A 64 -2.98 23.76 54.02
CA GLY A 64 -3.66 24.98 54.45
C GLY A 64 -4.82 24.77 55.44
N ASN A 65 -5.20 23.52 55.75
CA ASN A 65 -6.31 23.22 56.66
C ASN A 65 -5.79 22.53 57.93
N GLU A 66 -5.65 23.31 59.00
CA GLU A 66 -5.14 22.84 60.31
C GLU A 66 -5.95 21.66 60.87
N THR A 67 -7.26 21.62 60.64
CA THR A 67 -8.13 20.54 61.13
C THR A 67 -7.81 19.22 60.43
N ILE A 68 -7.64 19.24 59.10
CA ILE A 68 -7.26 18.07 58.31
C ILE A 68 -5.86 17.60 58.69
N MET A 69 -4.90 18.52 58.78
CA MET A 69 -3.52 18.19 59.16
C MET A 69 -3.46 17.58 60.55
N LYS A 70 -4.19 18.12 61.51
CA LYS A 70 -4.29 17.55 62.86
C LYS A 70 -4.86 16.13 62.83
N ALA A 71 -5.94 15.88 62.08
CA ALA A 71 -6.51 14.55 61.94
C ALA A 71 -5.50 13.53 61.36
N ILE A 72 -4.69 13.94 60.37
CA ILE A 72 -3.64 13.09 59.80
C ILE A 72 -2.54 12.79 60.83
N VAL A 73 -2.12 13.79 61.61
CA VAL A 73 -1.10 13.64 62.66
C VAL A 73 -1.61 12.74 63.79
N ASP A 74 -2.82 12.98 64.27
CA ASP A 74 -3.46 12.19 65.34
C ASP A 74 -3.65 10.72 64.92
N ALA A 75 -3.87 10.47 63.62
CA ALA A 75 -3.93 9.12 63.04
C ALA A 75 -2.55 8.46 62.80
N GLY A 76 -1.44 9.17 63.02
CA GLY A 76 -0.08 8.68 62.78
C GLY A 76 0.27 8.50 61.30
N LEU A 77 -0.40 9.22 60.40
CA LEU A 77 -0.28 9.06 58.94
C LEU A 77 0.68 10.06 58.26
N SER A 78 1.39 10.89 59.04
CA SER A 78 2.31 11.92 58.52
C SER A 78 3.40 11.34 57.62
N SER A 79 3.97 10.18 57.97
CA SER A 79 4.97 9.51 57.11
C SER A 79 4.38 9.11 55.77
N SER A 80 3.17 8.54 55.76
CA SER A 80 2.50 8.14 54.51
C SER A 80 2.14 9.34 53.64
N LEU A 81 1.77 10.47 54.25
CA LEU A 81 1.56 11.72 53.51
C LEU A 81 2.86 12.18 52.85
N ASN A 82 3.98 12.19 53.58
CA ASN A 82 5.29 12.56 53.03
C ASN A 82 5.73 11.64 51.89
N ASP A 83 5.53 10.32 52.02
CA ASP A 83 5.83 9.36 50.95
C ASP A 83 5.00 9.65 49.69
N THR A 84 3.74 10.06 49.87
CA THR A 84 2.83 10.38 48.78
C THR A 84 3.19 11.71 48.10
N ILE A 85 3.63 12.70 48.88
CA ILE A 85 4.19 13.97 48.42
C ILE A 85 5.47 13.73 47.60
N ALA A 86 6.33 12.80 48.05
CA ALA A 86 7.53 12.42 47.29
C ALA A 86 7.19 11.77 45.92
N LEU A 87 6.12 10.98 45.83
CA LEU A 87 5.63 10.46 44.54
C LEU A 87 5.16 11.58 43.60
N ARG A 88 4.49 12.61 44.14
CA ARG A 88 4.16 13.80 43.35
C ARG A 88 5.44 14.43 42.80
N ASP A 89 6.44 14.67 43.64
CA ASP A 89 7.69 15.32 43.21
C ASP A 89 8.39 14.58 42.07
N GLN A 90 8.51 13.26 42.21
CA GLN A 90 9.04 12.42 41.13
C GLN A 90 8.21 12.53 39.84
N GLY A 91 6.87 12.62 39.97
CA GLY A 91 5.98 12.84 38.84
C GLY A 91 6.17 14.20 38.17
N LEU A 92 6.43 15.26 38.94
CA LEU A 92 6.70 16.61 38.42
C LEU A 92 8.05 16.68 37.70
N ASP A 93 9.09 16.04 38.25
CA ASP A 93 10.40 15.96 37.61
C ASP A 93 10.32 15.30 36.22
N LEU A 94 9.60 14.17 36.12
CA LEU A 94 9.36 13.49 34.84
C LEU A 94 8.50 14.31 33.87
N LEU A 95 7.54 15.08 34.37
CA LEU A 95 6.73 15.96 33.53
C LEU A 95 7.56 17.11 32.96
N GLU A 96 8.47 17.67 33.74
CA GLU A 96 9.37 18.73 33.30
C GLU A 96 10.39 18.21 32.26
N GLU A 97 10.93 17.00 32.47
CA GLU A 97 11.74 16.32 31.47
C GLU A 97 10.94 16.09 30.17
N ALA A 98 9.69 15.64 30.27
CA ALA A 98 8.82 15.44 29.12
C ALA A 98 8.54 16.74 28.34
N LYS A 99 8.37 17.88 29.02
CA LYS A 99 8.24 19.20 28.37
C LYS A 99 9.52 19.58 27.63
N SER A 100 10.69 19.37 28.24
CA SER A 100 11.98 19.64 27.57
C SER A 100 12.21 18.74 26.34
N LEU A 101 11.80 17.47 26.42
CA LEU A 101 11.85 16.54 25.29
C LEU A 101 10.91 16.96 24.15
N LEU A 102 9.74 17.52 24.46
CA LEU A 102 8.82 18.09 23.47
C LEU A 102 9.48 19.25 22.71
N GLU A 103 10.13 20.17 23.42
CA GLU A 103 10.80 21.34 22.82
C GLU A 103 12.01 20.97 21.95
N THR A 104 12.66 19.84 22.24
CA THR A 104 13.81 19.34 21.47
C THR A 104 13.42 18.39 20.33
N GLY A 105 12.13 18.24 20.02
CA GLY A 105 11.63 17.41 18.92
C GLY A 105 11.62 15.90 19.21
N LYS A 106 11.89 15.48 20.45
CA LYS A 106 11.93 14.06 20.87
C LYS A 106 10.55 13.59 21.31
N TYR A 107 9.62 13.56 20.37
CA TYR A 107 8.18 13.38 20.67
C TYR A 107 7.83 12.04 21.30
N THR A 108 8.50 10.95 20.90
CA THR A 108 8.20 9.61 21.43
C THR A 108 8.62 9.50 22.90
N GLU A 109 9.79 10.03 23.22
CA GLU A 109 10.33 10.09 24.58
C GLU A 109 9.51 11.03 25.46
N ALA A 110 9.11 12.20 24.92
CA ALA A 110 8.21 13.13 25.59
C ALA A 110 6.87 12.46 25.97
N ILE A 111 6.27 11.71 25.05
CA ILE A 111 5.04 10.95 25.30
C ILE A 111 5.25 9.94 26.44
N LYS A 112 6.35 9.18 26.39
CA LYS A 112 6.66 8.17 27.40
C LYS A 112 6.86 8.79 28.79
N GLY A 113 7.63 9.88 28.88
CA GLY A 113 7.86 10.62 30.11
C GLY A 113 6.56 11.18 30.69
N ALA A 114 5.70 11.78 29.85
CA ALA A 114 4.42 12.33 30.28
C ALA A 114 3.45 11.23 30.79
N ILE A 115 3.45 10.04 30.18
CA ILE A 115 2.65 8.91 30.66
C ILE A 115 3.12 8.43 32.04
N GLU A 116 4.44 8.33 32.24
CA GLU A 116 4.99 7.90 33.52
C GLU A 116 4.76 8.96 34.61
N ALA A 117 4.92 10.24 34.29
CA ALA A 117 4.56 11.35 35.16
C ALA A 117 3.09 11.27 35.60
N MET A 118 2.15 11.08 34.66
CA MET A 118 0.73 10.91 34.99
C MET A 118 0.47 9.70 35.88
N ARG A 119 1.23 8.61 35.73
CA ARG A 119 1.11 7.42 36.59
C ARG A 119 1.48 7.77 38.03
N LEU A 120 2.62 8.44 38.25
CA LEU A 120 3.05 8.85 39.59
C LEU A 120 2.12 9.88 40.22
N LEU A 121 1.69 10.89 39.47
CA LEU A 121 0.73 11.90 39.93
C LEU A 121 -0.61 11.26 40.33
N ARG A 122 -1.07 10.26 39.57
CA ARG A 122 -2.26 9.48 39.91
C ARG A 122 -2.07 8.71 41.20
N ASP A 123 -0.94 8.01 41.34
CA ASP A 123 -0.64 7.19 42.50
C ASP A 123 -0.53 8.09 43.76
N ALA A 124 0.04 9.29 43.61
CA ALA A 124 0.04 10.33 44.65
C ALA A 124 -1.39 10.78 45.01
N TYR A 125 -2.21 11.14 44.03
CA TYR A 125 -3.61 11.53 44.25
C TYR A 125 -4.40 10.45 45.00
N ALA A 126 -4.25 9.20 44.60
CA ALA A 126 -4.91 8.06 45.23
C ALA A 126 -4.41 7.81 46.66
N GLY A 127 -3.10 7.96 46.88
CA GLY A 127 -2.48 7.88 48.21
C GLY A 127 -3.06 8.90 49.18
N ILE A 128 -3.18 10.16 48.74
CA ILE A 128 -3.75 11.24 49.55
C ILE A 128 -5.19 10.93 49.96
N HIS A 129 -6.04 10.53 49.00
CA HIS A 129 -7.43 10.17 49.30
C HIS A 129 -7.55 9.02 50.30
N LYS A 130 -6.66 8.02 50.20
CA LYS A 130 -6.60 6.90 51.15
C LYS A 130 -6.23 7.39 52.54
N ILE A 131 -5.24 8.28 52.66
CA ILE A 131 -4.79 8.86 53.93
C ILE A 131 -5.92 9.65 54.57
N LEU A 132 -6.59 10.52 53.82
CA LEU A 132 -7.73 11.31 54.31
C LEU A 132 -8.85 10.41 54.85
N CYS A 133 -9.19 9.35 54.13
CA CYS A 133 -10.18 8.37 54.58
C CYS A 133 -9.75 7.66 55.88
N GLN A 134 -8.47 7.31 56.00
CA GLN A 134 -7.93 6.63 57.19
C GLN A 134 -7.82 7.58 58.40
N ALA A 135 -7.59 8.87 58.16
CA ALA A 135 -7.61 9.93 59.18
C ALA A 135 -9.03 10.30 59.65
N GLY A 136 -10.08 9.69 59.05
CA GLY A 136 -11.47 9.97 59.40
C GLY A 136 -11.99 11.30 58.83
N VAL A 137 -11.23 11.95 57.94
CA VAL A 137 -11.63 13.20 57.29
C VAL A 137 -12.79 12.91 56.33
N THR A 138 -13.93 13.52 56.61
CA THR A 138 -15.12 13.35 55.80
C THR A 138 -15.09 14.27 54.56
N PRO A 139 -15.78 13.89 53.47
CA PRO A 139 -15.85 14.72 52.26
C PRO A 139 -16.43 16.12 52.48
N LEU A 140 -17.29 16.27 53.50
CA LEU A 140 -17.85 17.56 53.91
C LEU A 140 -16.78 18.49 54.51
N GLU A 141 -15.82 17.94 55.26
CA GLU A 141 -14.71 18.69 55.86
C GLU A 141 -13.64 19.10 54.84
N LEU A 142 -13.62 18.44 53.67
CA LEU A 142 -12.82 18.81 52.50
C LEU A 142 -13.48 19.94 51.67
N GLY A 143 -14.69 20.40 52.03
CA GLY A 143 -15.46 21.36 51.23
C GLY A 143 -15.91 20.78 49.88
N GLU A 144 -15.81 19.47 49.67
CA GLU A 144 -16.18 18.80 48.43
C GLU A 144 -17.71 18.58 48.40
N ALA A 145 -18.43 19.47 47.71
CA ALA A 145 -19.79 19.17 47.29
C ALA A 145 -19.81 17.77 46.60
N PRO A 146 -20.87 16.95 46.76
CA PRO A 146 -20.98 15.63 46.11
C PRO A 146 -20.73 15.66 44.58
N GLU A 147 -20.90 16.84 43.98
CA GLU A 147 -20.62 17.18 42.59
C GLU A 147 -19.13 17.14 42.23
N LEU A 148 -18.23 17.51 43.15
CA LEU A 148 -16.76 17.41 42.98
C LEU A 148 -16.29 15.95 42.97
N LYS A 149 -16.92 15.10 43.78
CA LYS A 149 -16.64 13.65 43.85
C LYS A 149 -17.00 12.86 42.60
N ALA A 150 -17.76 13.43 41.68
CA ALA A 150 -18.21 12.75 40.46
C ALA A 150 -18.04 13.59 39.19
N GLN A 151 -17.29 14.69 39.26
CA GLN A 151 -17.08 15.56 38.10
C GLN A 151 -16.40 14.82 36.93
N GLY A 152 -15.61 13.78 37.22
CA GLY A 152 -15.08 12.87 36.20
C GLY A 152 -16.17 12.14 35.41
N LEU A 153 -17.28 11.76 36.05
CA LEU A 153 -18.42 11.13 35.37
C LEU A 153 -19.15 12.11 34.46
N LEU A 154 -19.30 13.38 34.85
CA LEU A 154 -19.87 14.43 33.99
C LEU A 154 -19.00 14.68 32.76
N VAL A 155 -17.68 14.81 32.97
CA VAL A 155 -16.74 15.00 31.86
C VAL A 155 -16.78 13.81 30.91
N ALA A 156 -16.78 12.58 31.43
CA ALA A 156 -16.90 11.38 30.61
C ALA A 156 -18.24 11.33 29.86
N ALA A 157 -19.34 11.71 30.50
CA ALA A 157 -20.66 11.74 29.87
C ALA A 157 -20.70 12.72 28.70
N ASN A 158 -20.21 13.95 28.89
CA ASN A 158 -20.15 14.97 27.85
C ASN A 158 -19.27 14.53 26.66
N ARG A 159 -18.12 13.89 26.93
CA ARG A 159 -17.27 13.31 25.88
C ARG A 159 -18.00 12.22 25.09
N SER A 160 -18.75 11.35 25.78
CA SER A 160 -19.56 10.33 25.11
C SER A 160 -20.67 10.94 24.27
N LEU A 161 -21.31 12.03 24.70
CA LEU A 161 -22.28 12.78 23.91
C LEU A 161 -21.63 13.39 22.64
N GLU A 162 -20.47 14.03 22.76
CA GLU A 162 -19.72 14.51 21.60
C GLU A 162 -19.34 13.39 20.62
N ARG A 163 -19.04 12.20 21.12
CA ARG A 163 -18.78 11.01 20.29
C ARG A 163 -20.05 10.59 19.56
N ILE A 164 -21.21 10.63 20.21
CA ILE A 164 -22.50 10.32 19.57
C ILE A 164 -22.80 11.31 18.45
N GLU A 165 -22.61 12.62 18.67
CA GLU A 165 -22.81 13.64 17.64
C GLU A 165 -21.91 13.41 16.42
N ARG A 166 -20.64 13.03 16.64
CA ARG A 166 -19.74 12.63 15.55
C ARG A 166 -20.28 11.42 14.79
N ILE A 167 -20.79 10.40 15.48
CA ILE A 167 -21.38 9.21 14.84
C ILE A 167 -22.64 9.60 14.05
N LYS A 168 -23.50 10.46 14.59
CA LYS A 168 -24.73 10.95 13.91
C LYS A 168 -24.43 11.67 12.61
N SER A 169 -23.28 12.33 12.50
CA SER A 169 -22.87 13.02 11.27
C SER A 169 -22.47 12.08 10.12
N LEU A 170 -22.34 10.77 10.37
CA LEU A 170 -21.94 9.80 9.35
C LEU A 170 -23.10 9.48 8.38
N PRO A 171 -22.81 9.21 7.08
CA PRO A 171 -23.83 8.96 6.05
C PRO A 171 -24.82 7.81 6.33
N ASN A 172 -24.45 6.85 7.18
CA ASN A 172 -25.26 5.66 7.52
C ASN A 172 -25.74 5.66 8.97
N ALA A 173 -25.66 6.79 9.67
CA ALA A 173 -25.99 6.87 11.10
C ALA A 173 -27.45 6.52 11.42
N SER A 174 -28.35 6.63 10.44
CA SER A 174 -29.76 6.24 10.57
C SER A 174 -29.94 4.78 10.99
N GLU A 175 -29.03 3.88 10.60
CA GLU A 175 -29.11 2.45 10.93
C GLU A 175 -28.86 2.15 12.43
N VAL A 176 -28.26 3.09 13.16
CA VAL A 176 -27.94 2.94 14.59
C VAL A 176 -28.60 4.00 15.46
N LYS A 177 -29.54 4.77 14.90
CA LYS A 177 -30.20 5.90 15.56
C LYS A 177 -30.80 5.52 16.92
N ASP A 178 -31.41 4.35 17.02
CA ASP A 178 -32.07 3.91 18.25
C ASP A 178 -31.07 3.61 19.37
N LEU A 179 -29.95 2.96 19.05
CA LEU A 179 -28.85 2.72 20.00
C LEU A 179 -28.25 4.03 20.51
N LEU A 180 -28.03 4.98 19.60
CA LEU A 180 -27.50 6.30 19.95
C LEU A 180 -28.49 7.08 20.81
N SER A 181 -29.78 7.05 20.49
CA SER A 181 -30.82 7.73 21.28
C SER A 181 -30.94 7.16 22.69
N GLN A 182 -30.85 5.83 22.83
CA GLN A 182 -30.82 5.17 24.13
C GLN A 182 -29.57 5.56 24.95
N ALA A 183 -28.40 5.59 24.31
CA ALA A 183 -27.16 6.03 24.95
C ALA A 183 -27.25 7.50 25.41
N GLU A 184 -27.78 8.40 24.57
CA GLU A 184 -27.98 9.81 24.94
C GLU A 184 -28.89 9.98 26.15
N ASN A 185 -30.00 9.24 26.20
CA ASN A 185 -30.90 9.30 27.35
C ASN A 185 -30.20 8.87 28.65
N LEU A 186 -29.39 7.80 28.61
CA LEU A 186 -28.60 7.36 29.76
C LEU A 186 -27.57 8.42 30.19
N LEU A 187 -26.89 9.06 29.24
CA LEU A 187 -25.88 10.09 29.49
C LEU A 187 -26.49 11.37 30.06
N ASN A 188 -27.62 11.83 29.50
CA ASN A 188 -28.32 13.03 29.95
C ASN A 188 -28.87 12.89 31.39
N ASN A 189 -29.12 11.65 31.85
CA ASN A 189 -29.56 11.37 33.21
C ASN A 189 -28.43 11.39 34.26
N ILE A 190 -27.15 11.45 33.86
CA ILE A 190 -26.02 11.44 34.80
C ILE A 190 -26.01 12.68 35.68
N GLY A 191 -26.18 13.89 35.12
CA GLY A 191 -26.21 15.13 35.89
C GLY A 191 -27.26 15.14 37.02
N PRO A 192 -28.53 14.84 36.73
CA PRO A 192 -29.57 14.68 37.76
C PRO A 192 -29.22 13.66 38.85
N LEU A 193 -28.67 12.49 38.50
CA LEU A 193 -28.30 11.45 39.47
C LEU A 193 -27.18 11.91 40.41
N LEU A 194 -26.21 12.66 39.89
CA LEU A 194 -25.11 13.18 40.70
C LEU A 194 -25.56 14.27 41.67
N LYS A 195 -26.49 15.14 41.27
CA LYS A 195 -27.13 16.12 42.17
C LYS A 195 -27.89 15.46 43.32
N GLN A 196 -28.42 14.26 43.09
CA GLN A 196 -29.10 13.45 44.12
C GLN A 196 -28.11 12.60 44.95
N GLY A 197 -26.81 12.67 44.69
CA GLY A 197 -25.79 11.86 45.35
C GLY A 197 -25.76 10.39 44.91
N ASN A 198 -26.51 10.00 43.87
CA ASN A 198 -26.57 8.62 43.37
C ASN A 198 -25.44 8.31 42.38
N ILE A 199 -24.21 8.31 42.89
CA ILE A 199 -22.99 8.04 42.12
C ILE A 199 -22.98 6.63 41.48
N PRO A 200 -23.40 5.54 42.18
CA PRO A 200 -23.37 4.20 41.58
C PRO A 200 -24.26 4.05 40.34
N THR A 201 -25.48 4.59 40.37
CA THR A 201 -26.37 4.56 39.21
C THR A 201 -25.85 5.44 38.07
N ALA A 202 -25.25 6.59 38.37
CA ALA A 202 -24.62 7.43 37.36
C ALA A 202 -23.46 6.70 36.65
N ALA A 203 -22.60 6.00 37.39
CA ALA A 203 -21.53 5.19 36.83
C ALA A 203 -22.06 4.01 35.98
N HIS A 204 -23.13 3.36 36.43
CA HIS A 204 -23.80 2.30 35.67
C HIS A 204 -24.37 2.81 34.34
N ASN A 205 -25.07 3.96 34.36
CA ASN A 205 -25.61 4.58 33.15
C ASN A 205 -24.52 4.92 32.13
N LEU A 206 -23.39 5.46 32.60
CA LEU A 206 -22.24 5.77 31.73
C LEU A 206 -21.68 4.50 31.07
N ALA A 207 -21.54 3.41 31.84
CA ALA A 207 -21.05 2.14 31.33
C ALA A 207 -21.99 1.55 30.27
N GLU A 208 -23.29 1.53 30.53
CA GLU A 208 -24.28 1.00 29.58
C GLU A 208 -24.39 1.88 28.33
N ALA A 209 -24.32 3.21 28.46
CA ALA A 209 -24.26 4.11 27.31
C ALA A 209 -23.04 3.82 26.42
N ASN A 210 -21.85 3.63 27.01
CA ASN A 210 -20.64 3.33 26.25
C ASN A 210 -20.70 1.96 25.55
N LYS A 211 -21.39 0.98 26.14
CA LYS A 211 -21.66 -0.32 25.50
C LYS A 211 -22.57 -0.15 24.26
N LEU A 212 -23.65 0.62 24.37
CA LEU A 212 -24.54 0.93 23.25
C LEU A 212 -23.82 1.68 22.12
N ILE A 213 -22.98 2.68 22.46
CA ILE A 213 -22.14 3.39 21.48
C ILE A 213 -21.18 2.44 20.76
N SER A 214 -20.58 1.49 21.50
CA SER A 214 -19.67 0.50 20.93
C SER A 214 -20.39 -0.46 19.99
N GLU A 215 -21.59 -0.90 20.36
CA GLU A 215 -22.45 -1.73 19.50
C GLU A 215 -22.85 -0.99 18.22
N ALA A 216 -23.24 0.29 18.33
CA ALA A 216 -23.53 1.15 17.18
C ALA A 216 -22.33 1.23 16.22
N PHE A 217 -21.12 1.42 16.76
CA PHE A 217 -19.91 1.47 15.94
C PHE A 217 -19.63 0.14 15.22
N VAL A 218 -19.82 -1.00 15.90
CA VAL A 218 -19.65 -2.33 15.28
C VAL A 218 -20.64 -2.55 14.14
N ARG A 219 -21.91 -2.13 14.30
CA ARG A 219 -22.93 -2.22 13.24
C ARG A 219 -22.55 -1.36 12.04
N LEU A 220 -22.19 -0.09 12.27
CA LEU A 220 -21.75 0.82 11.19
C LEU A 220 -20.52 0.30 10.45
N ARG A 221 -19.54 -0.25 11.17
CA ARG A 221 -18.36 -0.86 10.59
C ARG A 221 -18.73 -2.05 9.70
N SER A 222 -19.56 -2.95 10.19
CA SER A 222 -20.02 -4.13 9.44
C SER A 222 -20.74 -3.71 8.16
N ARG A 223 -21.56 -2.66 8.23
CA ARG A 223 -22.25 -2.10 7.07
C ARG A 223 -21.28 -1.50 6.04
N ALA A 224 -20.28 -0.75 6.51
CA ALA A 224 -19.27 -0.17 5.63
C ALA A 224 -18.46 -1.27 4.91
N GLU A 225 -18.10 -2.34 5.62
CA GLU A 225 -17.42 -3.52 5.05
C GLU A 225 -18.29 -4.19 3.97
N GLU A 226 -19.59 -4.40 4.22
CA GLU A 226 -20.53 -4.95 3.24
C GLU A 226 -20.65 -4.06 1.99
N MET A 227 -20.74 -2.74 2.15
CA MET A 227 -20.79 -1.80 1.03
C MET A 227 -19.50 -1.82 0.20
N LEU A 228 -18.34 -1.95 0.85
CA LEU A 228 -17.06 -2.09 0.17
C LEU A 228 -16.98 -3.38 -0.62
N GLN A 229 -17.44 -4.50 -0.05
CA GLN A 229 -17.51 -5.78 -0.74
C GLN A 229 -18.39 -5.68 -2.00
N LYS A 230 -19.62 -5.14 -1.88
CA LYS A 230 -20.53 -4.93 -3.02
C LYS A 230 -19.92 -4.06 -4.11
N ARG A 231 -19.17 -3.01 -3.73
CA ARG A 231 -18.44 -2.17 -4.70
C ARG A 231 -17.33 -2.94 -5.41
N ALA A 232 -16.56 -3.75 -4.68
CA ALA A 232 -15.52 -4.61 -5.26
C ALA A 232 -16.12 -5.64 -6.23
N GLU A 233 -17.20 -6.32 -5.86
CA GLU A 233 -17.92 -7.26 -6.72
C GLU A 233 -18.42 -6.58 -8.01
N LYS A 234 -19.09 -5.43 -7.87
CA LYS A 234 -19.56 -4.65 -9.03
C LYS A 234 -18.41 -4.21 -9.93
N PHE A 235 -17.27 -3.85 -9.34
CA PHE A 235 -16.07 -3.52 -10.11
C PHE A 235 -15.57 -4.73 -10.90
N VAL A 236 -15.39 -5.88 -10.26
CA VAL A 236 -14.91 -7.11 -10.92
C VAL A 236 -15.84 -7.53 -12.06
N ILE A 237 -17.16 -7.48 -11.85
CA ILE A 237 -18.15 -7.75 -12.91
C ILE A 237 -18.00 -6.77 -14.08
N ASN A 238 -17.93 -5.47 -13.79
CA ASN A 238 -17.78 -4.46 -14.84
C ASN A 238 -16.45 -4.62 -15.59
N PHE A 239 -15.40 -4.97 -14.87
CA PHE A 239 -14.09 -5.22 -15.42
C PHE A 239 -14.08 -6.45 -16.34
N GLY A 240 -14.74 -7.54 -15.94
CA GLY A 240 -14.98 -8.71 -16.81
C GLY A 240 -15.73 -8.36 -18.09
N ARG A 241 -16.73 -7.49 -18.02
CA ARG A 241 -17.45 -7.00 -19.21
C ARG A 241 -16.52 -6.24 -20.17
N ILE A 242 -15.73 -5.30 -19.65
CA ILE A 242 -14.78 -4.50 -20.46
C ILE A 242 -13.77 -5.43 -21.13
N ARG A 243 -13.20 -6.41 -20.39
CA ARG A 243 -12.31 -7.41 -20.97
C ARG A 243 -12.98 -8.15 -22.11
N ASN A 244 -14.18 -8.70 -21.89
CA ASN A 244 -14.87 -9.49 -22.91
C ASN A 244 -15.17 -8.67 -24.17
N GLU A 245 -15.56 -7.40 -24.01
CA GLU A 245 -15.77 -6.50 -25.13
C GLU A 245 -14.46 -6.24 -25.89
N PHE A 246 -13.37 -5.99 -25.17
CA PHE A 246 -12.05 -5.78 -25.77
C PHE A 246 -11.55 -7.02 -26.51
N THR A 247 -11.63 -8.20 -25.89
CA THR A 247 -11.33 -9.50 -26.51
C THR A 247 -12.15 -9.73 -27.78
N ARG A 248 -13.46 -9.42 -27.75
CA ARG A 248 -14.32 -9.53 -28.94
C ARG A 248 -13.79 -8.66 -30.08
N ARG A 249 -13.47 -7.39 -29.81
CA ARG A 249 -12.94 -6.46 -30.82
C ARG A 249 -11.62 -6.94 -31.41
N ILE A 250 -10.69 -7.45 -30.59
CA ILE A 250 -9.43 -8.06 -31.07
C ILE A 250 -9.71 -9.21 -32.04
N ARG A 251 -10.65 -10.10 -31.70
CA ARG A 251 -11.00 -11.25 -32.55
C ARG A 251 -11.68 -10.82 -33.85
N GLU A 252 -12.52 -9.79 -33.82
CA GLU A 252 -13.12 -9.19 -35.02
C GLU A 252 -12.05 -8.59 -35.94
N GLU A 253 -10.98 -8.04 -35.35
CA GLU A 253 -9.78 -7.63 -36.06
C GLU A 253 -8.86 -8.80 -36.41
N GLY A 254 -9.25 -10.06 -36.21
CA GLY A 254 -8.45 -11.24 -36.53
C GLY A 254 -7.07 -11.28 -35.86
N LEU A 255 -6.90 -10.57 -34.74
CA LEU A 255 -5.66 -10.48 -33.99
C LEU A 255 -5.61 -11.57 -32.90
N ASN A 256 -4.41 -11.93 -32.48
CA ASN A 256 -4.22 -12.86 -31.36
C ASN A 256 -4.43 -12.14 -30.02
N GLU A 257 -5.45 -12.57 -29.26
CA GLU A 257 -5.77 -12.02 -27.93
C GLU A 257 -4.58 -12.05 -26.98
N THR A 258 -3.86 -13.16 -26.91
CA THR A 258 -2.75 -13.33 -25.96
C THR A 258 -1.62 -12.37 -26.26
N GLU A 259 -1.21 -12.26 -27.52
CA GLU A 259 -0.09 -11.40 -27.94
C GLU A 259 -0.41 -9.92 -27.73
N VAL A 260 -1.64 -9.50 -28.06
CA VAL A 260 -2.07 -8.11 -27.85
C VAL A 260 -2.11 -7.79 -26.35
N MET A 261 -2.64 -8.67 -25.51
CA MET A 261 -2.70 -8.47 -24.06
C MET A 261 -1.30 -8.46 -23.41
N GLU A 262 -0.40 -9.34 -23.84
CA GLU A 262 0.99 -9.37 -23.37
C GLU A 262 1.75 -8.11 -23.79
N GLY A 263 1.61 -7.67 -25.04
CA GLY A 263 2.23 -6.44 -25.55
C GLY A 263 1.79 -5.20 -24.76
N LEU A 264 0.52 -5.15 -24.37
CA LEU A 264 -0.02 -4.08 -23.53
C LEU A 264 0.43 -4.17 -22.05
N GLY A 265 1.16 -5.22 -21.68
CA GLY A 265 1.60 -5.48 -20.31
C GLY A 265 0.45 -5.92 -19.40
N LEU A 266 -0.67 -6.37 -19.96
CA LEU A 266 -1.84 -6.85 -19.24
C LEU A 266 -1.73 -8.33 -18.89
N GLY A 267 -0.89 -9.08 -19.61
CA GLY A 267 -0.62 -10.51 -19.36
C GLY A 267 -1.92 -11.35 -19.40
N ASN A 268 -2.00 -12.38 -18.56
CA ASN A 268 -3.20 -13.20 -18.45
C ASN A 268 -4.25 -12.51 -17.54
N LEU A 269 -4.95 -11.52 -18.11
CA LEU A 269 -6.07 -10.85 -17.43
C LEU A 269 -7.17 -11.82 -16.98
N GLY A 270 -7.34 -12.95 -17.65
CA GLY A 270 -8.31 -13.95 -17.24
C GLY A 270 -8.00 -14.52 -15.86
N GLN A 271 -6.76 -14.92 -15.64
CA GLN A 271 -6.29 -15.39 -14.35
C GLN A 271 -6.39 -14.30 -13.28
N ILE A 272 -6.05 -13.05 -13.63
CA ILE A 272 -6.14 -11.92 -12.72
C ILE A 272 -7.59 -11.72 -12.26
N ILE A 273 -8.55 -11.69 -13.20
CA ILE A 273 -9.99 -11.55 -12.87
C ILE A 273 -10.49 -12.72 -12.03
N GLN A 274 -10.06 -13.94 -12.33
CA GLN A 274 -10.45 -15.12 -11.57
C GLN A 274 -9.92 -15.06 -10.14
N ASN A 275 -8.63 -14.77 -9.96
CA ASN A 275 -8.01 -14.59 -8.65
C ASN A 275 -8.72 -13.47 -7.88
N LEU A 276 -9.00 -12.34 -8.51
CA LEU A 276 -9.74 -11.24 -7.89
C LEU A 276 -11.17 -11.65 -7.49
N THR A 277 -11.84 -12.43 -8.32
CA THR A 277 -13.18 -12.94 -8.02
C THR A 277 -13.14 -13.88 -6.81
N GLU A 278 -12.15 -14.77 -6.75
CA GLU A 278 -11.95 -15.68 -5.63
C GLU A 278 -11.59 -14.93 -4.35
N ILE A 279 -10.73 -13.91 -4.43
CA ILE A 279 -10.39 -13.11 -3.27
C ILE A 279 -11.59 -12.31 -2.78
N VAL A 280 -12.35 -11.66 -3.67
CA VAL A 280 -13.55 -10.90 -3.28
C VAL A 280 -14.62 -11.82 -2.70
N LYS A 281 -14.77 -13.05 -3.19
CA LYS A 281 -15.71 -14.06 -2.65
C LYS A 281 -15.23 -14.71 -1.35
N GLY A 282 -13.92 -14.92 -1.21
CA GLY A 282 -13.29 -15.58 -0.06
C GLY A 282 -12.90 -14.63 1.08
N ALA A 283 -12.83 -13.34 0.82
CA ALA A 283 -12.55 -12.32 1.82
C ALA A 283 -13.75 -12.17 2.76
N GLY A 284 -13.75 -12.92 3.86
CA GLY A 284 -14.58 -12.62 5.03
C GLY A 284 -14.07 -11.39 5.80
N LYS A 285 -14.07 -11.42 7.13
CA LYS A 285 -13.75 -10.27 8.03
C LYS A 285 -12.35 -9.62 7.89
N LYS A 286 -11.43 -10.13 7.05
CA LYS A 286 -10.11 -9.51 6.77
C LYS A 286 -10.10 -8.64 5.50
N ILE A 287 -11.27 -8.15 5.12
CA ILE A 287 -11.53 -7.36 3.91
C ILE A 287 -10.67 -6.09 3.78
N LYS A 288 -10.35 -5.39 4.89
CA LYS A 288 -9.83 -4.00 4.81
C LYS A 288 -8.50 -3.87 4.05
N ASP A 289 -7.52 -4.71 4.37
CA ASP A 289 -6.17 -4.59 3.80
C ASP A 289 -6.14 -5.18 2.39
N VAL A 290 -6.82 -6.31 2.21
CA VAL A 290 -6.93 -7.02 0.94
C VAL A 290 -7.70 -6.19 -0.09
N ILE A 291 -8.83 -5.56 0.28
CA ILE A 291 -9.60 -4.71 -0.63
C ILE A 291 -8.82 -3.45 -1.01
N LYS A 292 -8.03 -2.85 -0.11
CA LYS A 292 -7.26 -1.65 -0.45
C LYS A 292 -6.19 -1.95 -1.50
N GLU A 293 -5.43 -3.03 -1.32
CA GLU A 293 -4.43 -3.48 -2.31
C GLU A 293 -5.11 -3.80 -3.65
N ILE A 294 -6.18 -4.59 -3.60
CA ILE A 294 -6.97 -4.95 -4.78
C ILE A 294 -7.53 -3.72 -5.49
N LEU A 295 -8.09 -2.75 -4.78
CA LEU A 295 -8.66 -1.55 -5.41
C LEU A 295 -7.60 -0.71 -6.11
N GLU A 296 -6.36 -0.66 -5.60
CA GLU A 296 -5.26 0.03 -6.28
C GLU A 296 -4.81 -0.72 -7.53
N ASP A 297 -4.68 -2.04 -7.46
CA ASP A 297 -4.37 -2.86 -8.63
C ASP A 297 -5.46 -2.74 -9.70
N LEU A 298 -6.72 -2.82 -9.29
CA LEU A 298 -7.89 -2.64 -10.13
C LEU A 298 -7.96 -1.25 -10.77
N LYS A 299 -7.59 -0.18 -10.04
CA LYS A 299 -7.47 1.17 -10.61
C LYS A 299 -6.36 1.24 -11.65
N GLY A 300 -5.22 0.60 -11.38
CA GLY A 300 -4.11 0.50 -12.32
C GLY A 300 -4.54 -0.16 -13.62
N ILE A 301 -5.17 -1.34 -13.52
CA ILE A 301 -5.63 -2.07 -14.70
C ILE A 301 -6.80 -1.36 -15.39
N GLY A 302 -7.74 -0.77 -14.63
CA GLY A 302 -8.84 0.02 -15.18
C GLY A 302 -8.38 1.31 -15.88
N ARG A 303 -7.21 1.85 -15.51
CA ARG A 303 -6.54 2.91 -16.28
C ARG A 303 -6.01 2.37 -17.60
N ILE A 304 -5.26 1.27 -17.56
CA ILE A 304 -4.71 0.63 -18.77
C ILE A 304 -5.85 0.30 -19.73
N LEU A 305 -6.92 -0.39 -19.30
CA LEU A 305 -8.03 -0.74 -20.18
C LEU A 305 -8.78 0.46 -20.76
N ARG A 306 -8.91 1.57 -20.02
CA ARG A 306 -9.50 2.80 -20.59
C ARG A 306 -8.61 3.40 -21.67
N GLU A 307 -7.31 3.45 -21.42
CA GLU A 307 -6.31 3.84 -22.42
C GLU A 307 -6.35 2.86 -23.62
N THR A 308 -6.51 1.55 -23.38
CA THR A 308 -6.56 0.53 -24.43
C THR A 308 -7.86 0.56 -25.23
N ARG A 309 -8.97 1.03 -24.65
CA ARG A 309 -10.23 1.21 -25.38
C ARG A 309 -10.07 2.19 -26.55
N GLU A 310 -9.11 3.11 -26.46
CA GLU A 310 -8.78 4.05 -27.53
C GLU A 310 -7.84 3.42 -28.59
N ILE A 311 -7.14 2.33 -28.24
CA ILE A 311 -6.18 1.65 -29.11
C ILE A 311 -6.88 0.78 -30.16
N VAL A 312 -7.89 0.00 -29.74
CA VAL A 312 -8.67 -0.85 -30.66
C VAL A 312 -9.95 -0.13 -31.06
N PRO A 313 -10.14 0.19 -32.35
CA PRO A 313 -11.26 0.99 -32.82
C PRO A 313 -12.61 0.35 -32.45
N GLU A 314 -13.64 1.17 -32.19
CA GLU A 314 -14.98 0.67 -31.88
C GLU A 314 -15.68 0.02 -33.09
N ARG A 315 -15.20 0.31 -34.30
CA ARG A 315 -15.69 -0.24 -35.55
C ARG A 315 -14.58 -1.07 -36.21
N PRO A 316 -14.94 -2.17 -36.90
CA PRO A 316 -13.98 -2.95 -37.66
C PRO A 316 -13.19 -2.07 -38.61
N SER A 317 -11.88 -2.23 -38.61
CA SER A 317 -10.99 -1.55 -39.52
C SER A 317 -11.19 -2.04 -40.96
N MET A 318 -10.97 -1.14 -41.93
CA MET A 318 -11.04 -1.52 -43.34
C MET A 318 -9.73 -2.19 -43.74
N ARG A 319 -9.79 -3.46 -44.18
CA ARG A 319 -8.62 -4.15 -44.73
C ARG A 319 -8.26 -3.53 -46.08
N VAL A 320 -7.04 -3.05 -46.21
CA VAL A 320 -6.53 -2.40 -47.43
C VAL A 320 -5.09 -2.81 -47.69
N LYS A 321 -4.68 -2.79 -48.96
CA LYS A 321 -3.27 -2.92 -49.34
C LYS A 321 -2.60 -1.55 -49.34
N VAL A 322 -1.27 -1.54 -49.21
CA VAL A 322 -0.51 -0.28 -49.21
C VAL A 322 -0.70 0.49 -50.52
N GLY A 323 -0.67 -0.21 -51.65
CA GLY A 323 -0.87 0.35 -52.99
C GLY A 323 -2.23 1.04 -53.16
N ASP A 324 -3.29 0.55 -52.51
CA ASP A 324 -4.61 1.20 -52.54
C ASP A 324 -4.56 2.58 -51.87
N ILE A 325 -3.85 2.67 -50.74
CA ILE A 325 -3.65 3.93 -50.02
C ILE A 325 -2.81 4.89 -50.86
N LEU A 326 -1.74 4.40 -51.49
CA LEU A 326 -0.86 5.22 -52.33
C LEU A 326 -1.58 5.75 -53.59
N ALA A 327 -2.39 4.89 -54.25
CA ALA A 327 -3.11 5.26 -55.47
C ALA A 327 -4.24 6.26 -55.23
N ASN A 328 -4.83 6.28 -54.02
CA ASN A 328 -5.94 7.18 -53.70
C ASN A 328 -5.89 7.69 -52.24
N ALA A 329 -4.80 8.34 -51.86
CA ALA A 329 -4.55 8.82 -50.52
C ALA A 329 -5.71 9.66 -49.95
N SER A 330 -6.32 10.53 -50.78
CA SER A 330 -7.45 11.37 -50.37
C SER A 330 -8.69 10.57 -49.96
N ALA A 331 -8.99 9.44 -50.60
CA ALA A 331 -10.14 8.62 -50.26
C ALA A 331 -9.97 7.85 -48.94
N PHE A 332 -8.72 7.65 -48.51
CA PHE A 332 -8.39 6.98 -47.26
C PHE A 332 -8.11 7.95 -46.11
N ASN A 333 -7.79 9.21 -46.38
CA ASN A 333 -7.48 10.21 -45.36
C ASN A 333 -8.56 10.25 -44.25
N GLY A 334 -8.12 10.12 -43.00
CA GLY A 334 -8.98 10.08 -41.82
C GLY A 334 -9.67 8.73 -41.55
N LYS A 335 -9.61 7.74 -42.45
CA LYS A 335 -10.20 6.40 -42.23
C LYS A 335 -9.28 5.53 -41.38
N ILE A 336 -9.88 4.63 -40.61
CA ILE A 336 -9.15 3.61 -39.84
C ILE A 336 -9.00 2.37 -40.73
N VAL A 337 -7.76 1.97 -40.96
CA VAL A 337 -7.40 0.88 -41.85
C VAL A 337 -6.62 -0.19 -41.10
N ARG A 338 -6.69 -1.41 -41.63
CA ARG A 338 -5.81 -2.52 -41.29
C ARG A 338 -4.99 -2.88 -42.50
N VAL A 339 -3.67 -2.88 -42.32
CA VAL A 339 -2.70 -3.24 -43.34
C VAL A 339 -1.82 -4.36 -42.78
N GLU A 340 -1.62 -5.39 -43.59
CA GLU A 340 -0.72 -6.50 -43.29
C GLU A 340 0.49 -6.40 -44.22
N GLY A 341 1.69 -6.43 -43.63
CA GLY A 341 2.92 -6.31 -44.40
C GLY A 341 4.15 -6.61 -43.54
N ASN A 342 5.32 -6.59 -44.16
CA ASN A 342 6.59 -6.77 -43.48
C ASN A 342 7.05 -5.46 -42.83
N TYR A 343 7.50 -5.53 -41.59
CA TYR A 343 8.15 -4.41 -40.91
C TYR A 343 9.59 -4.23 -41.45
N CYS A 344 9.90 -3.07 -41.99
CA CYS A 344 11.18 -2.78 -42.67
C CYS A 344 12.09 -1.82 -41.90
N GLY A 345 11.83 -1.57 -40.61
CA GLY A 345 12.60 -0.59 -39.83
C GLY A 345 12.45 0.83 -40.40
N GLU A 346 13.55 1.56 -40.55
CA GLU A 346 13.56 2.94 -41.07
C GLU A 346 13.95 3.03 -42.56
N LYS A 347 14.37 1.93 -43.19
CA LYS A 347 14.89 1.94 -44.57
C LYS A 347 13.82 1.47 -45.56
N PRO A 348 13.52 2.27 -46.60
CA PRO A 348 12.54 1.87 -47.59
C PRO A 348 13.10 0.72 -48.44
N PRO A 349 12.27 -0.27 -48.80
CA PRO A 349 12.64 -1.29 -49.78
C PRO A 349 12.84 -0.65 -51.17
N GLU A 350 13.89 -1.05 -51.89
CA GLU A 350 14.30 -0.43 -53.17
C GLU A 350 13.33 -0.74 -54.32
N ASP A 351 12.68 -1.90 -54.29
CA ASP A 351 11.88 -2.42 -55.42
C ASP A 351 10.37 -2.14 -55.30
N LEU A 352 9.94 -1.37 -54.28
CA LEU A 352 8.52 -1.15 -54.00
C LEU A 352 8.16 0.33 -54.10
N LEU A 353 6.96 0.60 -54.64
CA LEU A 353 6.38 1.94 -54.69
C LEU A 353 6.10 2.45 -53.28
N GLY A 354 6.39 3.73 -53.02
CA GLY A 354 6.14 4.35 -51.72
C GLY A 354 5.80 5.83 -51.82
N PRO A 355 5.59 6.51 -50.67
CA PRO A 355 5.29 7.93 -50.62
C PRO A 355 6.47 8.75 -51.16
N SER A 356 6.19 9.81 -51.93
CA SER A 356 7.22 10.67 -52.52
C SER A 356 7.86 11.67 -51.53
N GLY A 357 7.28 11.83 -50.34
CA GLY A 357 7.76 12.78 -49.33
C GLY A 357 8.70 12.18 -48.28
N ALA A 358 9.31 13.09 -47.53
CA ALA A 358 10.12 12.77 -46.36
C ALA A 358 9.27 12.10 -45.26
N PRO A 359 9.88 11.32 -44.37
CA PRO A 359 9.17 10.73 -43.23
C PRO A 359 8.50 11.85 -42.40
N PRO A 360 7.22 11.69 -42.04
CA PRO A 360 6.44 12.75 -41.38
C PRO A 360 6.98 13.10 -39.99
N LYS A 361 7.64 12.17 -39.30
CA LYS A 361 8.28 12.40 -37.99
C LYS A 361 9.58 11.61 -37.87
N LYS A 362 10.49 12.12 -37.04
CA LYS A 362 11.69 11.35 -36.62
C LYS A 362 11.26 10.10 -35.86
N GLY A 363 11.77 8.93 -36.26
CA GLY A 363 11.37 7.63 -35.72
C GLY A 363 10.12 7.02 -36.37
N SER A 364 9.67 7.56 -37.51
CA SER A 364 8.77 6.84 -38.42
C SER A 364 9.43 5.55 -38.91
N TRP A 365 8.65 4.49 -38.97
CA TRP A 365 9.08 3.18 -39.48
C TRP A 365 8.28 2.81 -40.71
N ILE A 366 8.68 1.75 -41.39
CA ILE A 366 8.14 1.37 -42.70
C ILE A 366 7.45 0.03 -42.61
N LEU A 367 6.25 -0.03 -43.19
CA LEU A 367 5.51 -1.25 -43.46
C LEU A 367 5.43 -1.44 -44.97
N ALA A 368 5.78 -2.63 -45.45
CA ALA A 368 5.74 -2.95 -46.88
C ALA A 368 4.94 -4.22 -47.15
N ASP A 369 4.06 -4.19 -48.15
CA ASP A 369 3.42 -5.39 -48.70
C ASP A 369 3.83 -5.59 -50.17
N ASP A 370 3.17 -6.50 -50.87
CA ASP A 370 3.42 -6.80 -52.29
C ASP A 370 3.00 -5.66 -53.25
N THR A 371 2.35 -4.62 -52.75
CA THR A 371 1.81 -3.50 -53.55
C THR A 371 2.51 -2.17 -53.30
N GLY A 372 3.32 -2.06 -52.24
CA GLY A 372 4.10 -0.87 -51.92
C GLY A 372 4.57 -0.83 -50.47
N TRP A 373 5.18 0.29 -50.07
CA TRP A 373 5.53 0.59 -48.69
C TRP A 373 4.95 1.93 -48.23
N ILE A 374 4.74 2.09 -46.91
CA ILE A 374 4.19 3.31 -46.32
C ILE A 374 4.82 3.61 -44.96
N TYR A 375 4.94 4.90 -44.63
CA TYR A 375 5.38 5.32 -43.31
C TYR A 375 4.32 5.00 -42.25
N ILE A 376 4.79 4.54 -41.11
CA ILE A 376 3.99 4.34 -39.92
C ILE A 376 4.53 5.25 -38.81
N VAL A 377 3.62 6.00 -38.21
CA VAL A 377 3.89 6.90 -37.08
C VAL A 377 3.16 6.35 -35.87
N GLY A 378 3.89 5.97 -34.83
CA GLY A 378 3.28 5.56 -33.57
C GLY A 378 2.73 6.77 -32.80
N GLU A 379 1.47 6.71 -32.37
CA GLU A 379 0.94 7.65 -31.37
C GLU A 379 1.07 7.07 -29.96
N GLY A 380 1.83 7.74 -29.10
CA GLY A 380 1.96 7.37 -27.69
C GLY A 380 2.51 5.96 -27.47
N ARG A 381 1.95 5.23 -26.49
CA ARG A 381 2.32 3.84 -26.18
C ARG A 381 1.62 2.88 -27.15
N VAL A 382 2.00 2.89 -28.43
CA VAL A 382 1.68 1.75 -29.31
C VAL A 382 2.32 0.53 -28.64
N GLY A 383 1.49 -0.46 -28.25
CA GLY A 383 1.84 -1.53 -27.30
C GLY A 383 3.07 -2.37 -27.65
N ILE A 384 3.65 -2.21 -28.84
CA ILE A 384 4.76 -3.00 -29.36
C ILE A 384 6.01 -2.15 -29.68
N ILE A 385 6.05 -0.85 -29.35
CA ILE A 385 7.26 0.00 -29.57
C ILE A 385 8.53 -0.60 -28.93
N ARG A 386 8.40 -1.42 -27.89
CA ARG A 386 9.54 -2.09 -27.24
C ARG A 386 10.11 -3.29 -28.00
N MET A 387 9.41 -3.83 -29.00
CA MET A 387 9.88 -4.99 -29.80
C MET A 387 10.32 -4.59 -31.21
N LEU A 388 10.30 -3.31 -31.59
CA LEU A 388 10.63 -2.86 -32.95
C LEU A 388 11.98 -3.40 -33.49
N PRO A 389 13.08 -3.49 -32.70
CA PRO A 389 14.35 -3.99 -33.22
C PRO A 389 14.34 -5.48 -33.60
N ILE A 390 13.46 -6.28 -33.00
CA ILE A 390 13.37 -7.73 -33.27
C ILE A 390 12.32 -8.08 -34.33
N LEU A 391 11.63 -7.08 -34.86
CA LEU A 391 10.56 -7.24 -35.86
C LEU A 391 11.03 -7.03 -37.29
N GLU A 392 12.30 -6.68 -37.53
CA GLU A 392 12.79 -6.43 -38.89
C GLU A 392 12.61 -7.69 -39.78
N GLY A 393 11.85 -7.53 -40.86
CA GLY A 393 11.44 -8.61 -41.77
C GLY A 393 10.25 -9.44 -41.31
N ALA A 394 9.68 -9.19 -40.11
CA ALA A 394 8.51 -9.91 -39.64
C ALA A 394 7.23 -9.40 -40.31
N GLU A 395 6.33 -10.32 -40.63
CA GLU A 395 4.97 -10.00 -41.07
C GLU A 395 4.16 -9.47 -39.88
N VAL A 396 3.67 -8.25 -40.00
CA VAL A 396 2.94 -7.53 -38.95
C VAL A 396 1.63 -6.98 -39.49
N THR A 397 0.64 -6.91 -38.61
CA THR A 397 -0.64 -6.24 -38.82
C THR A 397 -0.59 -4.88 -38.15
N VAL A 398 -0.83 -3.82 -38.91
CA VAL A 398 -0.94 -2.45 -38.42
C VAL A 398 -2.37 -1.98 -38.53
N ILE A 399 -2.93 -1.48 -37.42
CA ILE A 399 -4.21 -0.79 -37.37
C ILE A 399 -3.94 0.67 -37.01
N GLY A 400 -4.45 1.58 -37.84
CA GLY A 400 -4.24 3.00 -37.64
C GLY A 400 -5.09 3.87 -38.53
N ARG A 401 -5.01 5.17 -38.30
CA ARG A 401 -5.68 6.18 -39.13
C ARG A 401 -4.76 6.59 -40.26
N VAL A 402 -5.24 6.57 -41.50
CA VAL A 402 -4.49 7.15 -42.62
C VAL A 402 -4.51 8.67 -42.48
N VAL A 403 -3.34 9.29 -42.61
CA VAL A 403 -3.16 10.74 -42.59
C VAL A 403 -2.40 11.12 -43.86
N VAL A 404 -2.83 12.21 -44.50
CA VAL A 404 -2.14 12.78 -45.65
C VAL A 404 -1.68 14.18 -45.27
N GLU A 405 -0.36 14.37 -45.22
CA GLU A 405 0.29 15.62 -44.84
C GLU A 405 1.36 15.92 -45.89
N ASP A 406 1.38 17.14 -46.43
CA ASP A 406 2.28 17.53 -47.53
C ASP A 406 2.31 16.53 -48.69
N ASN A 407 1.12 16.07 -49.09
CA ASN A 407 0.91 15.06 -50.13
C ASN A 407 1.56 13.69 -49.86
N THR A 408 1.95 13.43 -48.61
CA THR A 408 2.59 12.19 -48.17
C THR A 408 1.61 11.39 -47.32
N PRO A 409 1.06 10.28 -47.83
CA PRO A 409 0.24 9.38 -47.01
C PRO A 409 1.10 8.61 -46.01
N TYR A 410 0.62 8.54 -44.77
CA TYR A 410 1.18 7.69 -43.73
C TYR A 410 0.08 7.12 -42.84
N ILE A 411 0.39 6.05 -42.10
CA ILE A 411 -0.53 5.48 -41.12
C ILE A 411 -0.10 5.93 -39.73
N ARG A 412 -0.99 6.64 -39.05
CA ARG A 412 -0.89 6.91 -37.63
C ARG A 412 -1.37 5.68 -36.87
N ALA A 413 -0.44 4.81 -36.50
CA ALA A 413 -0.74 3.53 -35.89
C ALA A 413 -1.23 3.71 -34.45
N THR A 414 -2.37 3.10 -34.15
CA THR A 414 -2.85 2.89 -32.79
C THR A 414 -2.43 1.53 -32.27
N LEU A 415 -2.42 0.51 -33.15
CA LEU A 415 -2.02 -0.86 -32.81
C LEU A 415 -1.11 -1.43 -33.89
N MET A 416 -0.13 -2.20 -33.44
CA MET A 416 0.72 -3.04 -34.27
C MET A 416 0.81 -4.38 -33.55
N ALA A 417 0.69 -5.48 -34.28
CA ALA A 417 0.83 -6.84 -33.76
C ALA A 417 1.50 -7.71 -34.83
N PRO A 418 2.34 -8.69 -34.46
CA PRO A 418 2.82 -9.65 -35.44
C PRO A 418 1.65 -10.45 -36.00
N SER A 419 1.63 -10.67 -37.32
CA SER A 419 0.55 -11.42 -37.99
C SER A 419 0.65 -12.92 -37.74
N ARG A 420 1.84 -13.38 -37.37
CA ARG A 420 2.15 -14.76 -36.97
C ARG A 420 2.99 -14.73 -35.71
N PRO A 421 2.95 -15.79 -34.88
CA PRO A 421 3.89 -15.93 -33.78
C PRO A 421 5.30 -15.74 -34.32
N ILE A 422 6.03 -14.77 -33.76
CA ILE A 422 7.40 -14.51 -34.17
C ILE A 422 8.22 -15.71 -33.71
N ILE A 423 8.44 -16.65 -34.62
CA ILE A 423 9.51 -17.62 -34.47
C ILE A 423 10.75 -16.83 -34.79
N VAL A 424 11.34 -16.18 -33.79
CA VAL A 424 12.70 -15.65 -33.95
C VAL A 424 13.51 -16.87 -34.38
N PRO A 425 14.09 -16.89 -35.59
CA PRO A 425 15.04 -17.93 -35.92
C PRO A 425 16.06 -17.84 -34.81
N VAL A 426 16.09 -18.85 -33.92
CA VAL A 426 17.18 -19.00 -32.98
C VAL A 426 18.40 -18.87 -33.88
N PRO A 427 19.22 -17.80 -33.73
CA PRO A 427 20.33 -17.58 -34.65
C PRO A 427 21.02 -18.92 -34.77
N PRO A 428 21.23 -19.44 -36.01
CA PRO A 428 21.73 -20.78 -36.19
C PRO A 428 22.88 -20.88 -35.23
N ILE A 429 22.69 -21.74 -34.25
CA ILE A 429 23.68 -22.05 -33.28
C ILE A 429 24.72 -22.74 -34.16
N GLY A 430 25.59 -21.94 -34.79
CA GLY A 430 26.76 -22.43 -35.51
C GLY A 430 27.38 -23.40 -34.53
N PRO A 431 27.63 -24.65 -34.98
CA PRO A 431 27.64 -25.84 -34.14
C PRO A 431 28.21 -25.45 -32.78
N ILE A 432 27.35 -25.37 -31.76
CA ILE A 432 27.83 -25.37 -30.40
C ILE A 432 28.59 -26.68 -30.33
N LYS A 433 29.91 -26.61 -30.50
CA LYS A 433 30.80 -27.55 -29.84
C LYS A 433 30.25 -27.58 -28.43
N PRO A 434 29.77 -28.72 -27.90
CA PRO A 434 29.13 -28.79 -26.61
C PRO A 434 29.98 -27.99 -25.62
N THR A 435 29.55 -26.77 -25.33
CA THR A 435 30.13 -25.97 -24.28
C THR A 435 29.84 -26.80 -23.05
N PRO A 436 30.82 -27.13 -22.21
CA PRO A 436 30.60 -28.01 -21.09
C PRO A 436 29.58 -27.31 -20.17
N SER A 437 28.31 -27.70 -20.30
CA SER A 437 27.17 -27.24 -19.49
C SER A 437 27.38 -27.52 -18.01
N ASP A 438 28.44 -28.25 -17.71
CA ASP A 438 28.81 -28.79 -16.42
C ASP A 438 29.91 -27.98 -15.73
N VAL A 439 30.28 -26.80 -16.23
CA VAL A 439 31.31 -25.93 -15.62
C VAL A 439 30.71 -24.78 -14.79
N LEU A 440 29.53 -24.28 -15.16
CA LEU A 440 28.84 -23.22 -14.41
C LEU A 440 27.39 -23.62 -14.15
N ARG A 441 27.02 -23.77 -12.89
CA ARG A 441 25.64 -24.02 -12.48
C ARG A 441 25.01 -22.71 -12.01
N LEU A 442 23.77 -22.47 -12.44
CA LEU A 442 22.97 -21.32 -12.04
C LEU A 442 21.69 -21.80 -11.38
N SER A 443 21.33 -21.22 -10.23
CA SER A 443 20.03 -21.41 -9.59
C SER A 443 19.40 -20.07 -9.23
N VAL A 444 18.07 -20.00 -9.25
CA VAL A 444 17.34 -18.76 -8.98
C VAL A 444 16.25 -19.01 -7.95
N LYS A 445 16.13 -18.07 -7.01
CA LYS A 445 15.01 -17.99 -6.08
C LYS A 445 14.41 -16.59 -6.12
N ALA A 446 13.13 -16.48 -6.44
CA ALA A 446 12.40 -15.22 -6.37
C ALA A 446 11.61 -15.15 -5.05
N GLU A 447 11.76 -14.05 -4.32
CA GLU A 447 11.08 -13.79 -3.05
C GLU A 447 10.29 -12.48 -3.16
N ARG A 448 9.01 -12.51 -2.80
CA ARG A 448 8.17 -11.30 -2.78
C ARG A 448 8.50 -10.48 -1.53
N VAL A 449 8.82 -9.20 -1.71
CA VAL A 449 9.07 -8.23 -0.64
C VAL A 449 8.15 -7.03 -0.87
N GLY A 450 7.04 -6.98 -0.14
CA GLY A 450 5.98 -5.99 -0.37
C GLY A 450 5.33 -6.15 -1.75
N ARG A 451 5.50 -5.13 -2.61
CA ARG A 451 4.98 -5.11 -4.00
C ARG A 451 6.01 -5.57 -5.03
N ASP A 452 7.25 -5.75 -4.60
CA ASP A 452 8.38 -6.02 -5.47
C ASP A 452 8.89 -7.45 -5.26
N TYR A 453 9.78 -7.86 -6.16
CA TYR A 453 10.41 -9.18 -6.11
C TYR A 453 11.93 -9.01 -6.00
N LEU A 454 12.51 -9.66 -5.00
CA LEU A 454 13.94 -9.86 -4.91
C LEU A 454 14.29 -11.20 -5.56
N VAL A 455 15.11 -11.16 -6.60
CA VAL A 455 15.60 -12.35 -7.30
C VAL A 455 17.02 -12.64 -6.83
N LYS A 456 17.19 -13.74 -6.11
CA LYS A 456 18.50 -14.24 -5.66
C LYS A 456 19.02 -15.22 -6.71
N VAL A 457 20.04 -14.82 -7.44
CA VAL A 457 20.72 -15.64 -8.45
C VAL A 457 22.00 -16.18 -7.85
N THR A 458 22.12 -17.51 -7.77
CA THR A 458 23.33 -18.18 -7.26
C THR A 458 24.08 -18.83 -8.41
N LEU A 459 25.35 -18.46 -8.57
CA LEU A 459 26.28 -19.01 -9.53
C LEU A 459 27.27 -19.91 -8.80
N GLU A 460 27.53 -21.10 -9.32
CA GLU A 460 28.48 -22.07 -8.76
C GLU A 460 29.42 -22.53 -9.88
N ASN A 461 30.73 -22.31 -9.71
CA ASN A 461 31.73 -22.85 -10.61
C ASN A 461 31.99 -24.32 -10.23
N VAL A 462 31.38 -25.24 -10.97
CA VAL A 462 31.53 -26.69 -10.79
C VAL A 462 32.66 -27.28 -11.63
N GLY A 463 33.33 -26.46 -12.45
CA GLY A 463 34.49 -26.87 -13.23
C GLY A 463 35.80 -26.77 -12.47
N ASN A 464 36.91 -27.02 -13.18
CA ASN A 464 38.28 -27.03 -12.66
C ASN A 464 39.10 -25.79 -13.06
N GLU A 465 38.51 -24.84 -13.79
CA GLU A 465 39.15 -23.61 -14.27
C GLU A 465 38.42 -22.37 -13.74
N THR A 466 39.17 -21.27 -13.52
CA THR A 466 38.57 -19.99 -13.11
C THR A 466 37.72 -19.41 -14.23
N ILE A 467 36.54 -18.90 -13.87
CA ILE A 467 35.64 -18.21 -14.78
C ILE A 467 35.81 -16.70 -14.59
N VAL A 468 35.89 -15.97 -15.69
CA VAL A 468 35.92 -14.50 -15.73
C VAL A 468 34.61 -13.97 -16.30
N PHE A 469 34.06 -12.96 -15.64
CA PHE A 469 32.83 -12.27 -16.02
C PHE A 469 33.10 -10.79 -16.34
N PRO A 470 32.30 -10.16 -17.20
CA PRO A 470 32.56 -8.81 -17.70
C PRO A 470 32.29 -7.69 -16.68
N ASN A 471 31.59 -7.96 -15.57
CA ASN A 471 31.20 -6.96 -14.59
C ASN A 471 31.01 -7.57 -13.19
N SER A 472 30.83 -6.71 -12.18
CA SER A 472 30.61 -7.11 -10.77
C SER A 472 29.28 -7.83 -10.50
N ALA A 473 28.38 -7.89 -11.48
CA ALA A 473 27.15 -8.67 -11.43
C ALA A 473 27.26 -9.96 -12.24
N TYR A 474 28.49 -10.44 -12.49
CA TYR A 474 28.77 -11.73 -13.11
C TYR A 474 28.09 -11.92 -14.47
N GLY A 475 27.95 -10.83 -15.24
CA GLY A 475 27.33 -10.88 -16.56
C GLY A 475 25.86 -11.33 -16.55
N ILE A 476 25.16 -11.17 -15.43
CA ILE A 476 23.76 -11.59 -15.28
C ILE A 476 22.81 -10.68 -16.06
N VAL A 477 21.88 -11.27 -16.79
CA VAL A 477 20.73 -10.62 -17.45
C VAL A 477 19.47 -11.37 -17.06
N ILE A 478 18.42 -10.64 -16.71
CA ILE A 478 17.08 -11.20 -16.51
C ILE A 478 16.29 -11.06 -17.81
N GLU A 479 15.80 -12.18 -18.29
CA GLU A 479 14.97 -12.27 -19.48
C GLU A 479 13.56 -12.73 -19.09
N ARG A 480 12.56 -12.26 -19.83
CA ARG A 480 11.17 -12.68 -19.69
C ARG A 480 10.77 -13.44 -20.94
N LYS A 481 10.01 -14.52 -20.76
CA LYS A 481 9.38 -15.24 -21.85
C LYS A 481 8.17 -14.44 -22.33
N ILE A 482 8.21 -13.99 -23.58
CA ILE A 482 7.11 -13.31 -24.27
C ILE A 482 6.79 -14.18 -25.48
N ALA A 483 5.59 -14.78 -25.51
CA ALA A 483 5.28 -15.89 -26.40
C ALA A 483 6.35 -17.02 -26.35
N ALA A 484 7.03 -17.27 -27.48
CA ALA A 484 8.08 -18.28 -27.61
C ALA A 484 9.51 -17.72 -27.48
N VAL A 485 9.66 -16.42 -27.19
CA VAL A 485 10.93 -15.70 -27.26
C VAL A 485 11.35 -15.21 -25.88
N TRP A 486 12.64 -15.34 -25.56
CA TRP A 486 13.23 -14.74 -24.38
C TRP A 486 13.70 -13.32 -24.69
N VAL A 487 13.12 -12.35 -23.99
CA VAL A 487 13.42 -10.92 -24.19
C VAL A 487 14.13 -10.38 -22.95
N PRO A 488 15.30 -9.73 -23.07
CA PRO A 488 15.97 -9.10 -21.94
C PRO A 488 15.10 -7.97 -21.38
N VAL A 489 14.77 -8.08 -20.10
CA VAL A 489 13.90 -7.12 -19.39
C VAL A 489 14.65 -6.31 -18.34
N TYR A 490 15.75 -6.83 -17.82
CA TYR A 490 16.54 -6.17 -16.78
C TYR A 490 18.00 -6.64 -16.78
N THR A 491 18.92 -5.68 -16.61
CA THR A 491 20.34 -5.92 -16.39
C THR A 491 20.72 -5.24 -15.07
N PRO A 492 21.29 -5.94 -14.07
CA PRO A 492 21.70 -5.34 -12.82
C PRO A 492 22.71 -4.22 -13.05
N ILE A 493 22.60 -3.16 -12.25
CA ILE A 493 23.61 -2.11 -12.21
C ILE A 493 24.87 -2.71 -11.60
N ALA A 494 25.97 -2.69 -12.34
CA ALA A 494 27.23 -3.34 -11.98
C ALA A 494 28.42 -2.46 -12.33
N ALA A 495 29.49 -2.55 -11.54
CA ALA A 495 30.77 -1.95 -11.89
C ALA A 495 31.38 -2.70 -13.09
N GLN A 496 31.94 -1.96 -14.04
CA GLN A 496 32.61 -2.51 -15.24
C GLN A 496 34.00 -3.04 -14.89
N VAL A 497 34.04 -4.09 -14.06
CA VAL A 497 35.26 -4.74 -13.60
C VAL A 497 35.20 -6.23 -13.87
N LEU A 498 36.31 -6.78 -14.36
CA LEU A 498 36.43 -8.22 -14.56
C LEU A 498 36.34 -8.93 -13.22
N THR A 499 35.36 -9.81 -13.08
CA THR A 499 35.08 -10.51 -11.83
C THR A 499 35.36 -11.99 -12.02
N LYS A 500 36.08 -12.61 -11.09
CA LYS A 500 36.52 -14.00 -11.19
C LYS A 500 35.74 -14.89 -10.23
N LEU A 501 35.45 -16.12 -10.65
CA LEU A 501 34.85 -17.16 -9.83
C LEU A 501 35.71 -18.42 -9.94
N LYS A 502 36.42 -18.79 -8.87
CA LYS A 502 37.38 -19.90 -8.88
C LYS A 502 36.65 -21.26 -8.82
N PRO A 503 37.33 -22.36 -9.18
CA PRO A 503 36.78 -23.71 -9.03
C PRO A 503 36.23 -23.98 -7.62
N GLY A 504 34.99 -24.47 -7.55
CA GLY A 504 34.29 -24.76 -6.29
C GLY A 504 33.69 -23.55 -5.56
N GLU A 505 33.93 -22.31 -6.03
CA GLU A 505 33.31 -21.13 -5.45
C GLU A 505 31.87 -20.97 -5.93
N ASN A 506 31.04 -20.40 -5.06
CA ASN A 506 29.71 -19.92 -5.42
C ASN A 506 29.52 -18.48 -4.96
N VAL A 507 28.63 -17.77 -5.65
CA VAL A 507 28.26 -16.38 -5.34
C VAL A 507 26.76 -16.20 -5.52
N THR A 508 26.13 -15.49 -4.58
CA THR A 508 24.73 -15.11 -4.67
C THR A 508 24.61 -13.61 -4.93
N VAL A 509 24.01 -13.25 -6.07
CA VAL A 509 23.67 -11.87 -6.43
C VAL A 509 22.19 -11.65 -6.15
N THR A 510 21.86 -10.62 -5.35
CA THR A 510 20.47 -10.24 -5.08
C THR A 510 20.09 -9.09 -6.00
N ILE A 511 19.08 -9.32 -6.84
CA ILE A 511 18.61 -8.38 -7.86
C ILE A 511 17.21 -7.91 -7.47
N PRO A 512 17.03 -6.62 -7.11
CA PRO A 512 15.69 -6.06 -6.98
C PRO A 512 15.08 -5.90 -8.37
N LEU A 513 13.98 -6.59 -8.64
CA LEU A 513 13.14 -6.32 -9.80
C LEU A 513 12.22 -5.13 -9.52
N GLU A 514 12.84 -4.02 -9.09
CA GLU A 514 12.19 -2.73 -8.94
C GLU A 514 12.44 -1.92 -10.22
N ARG A 515 11.36 -1.51 -10.89
CA ARG A 515 11.42 -0.33 -11.75
C ARG A 515 10.62 0.79 -11.09
N PRO A 516 11.08 2.05 -11.20
CA PRO A 516 10.55 3.19 -10.43
C PRO A 516 9.07 3.53 -10.68
N LEU A 517 8.33 2.78 -11.52
CA LEU A 517 6.97 3.14 -11.92
C LEU A 517 5.97 1.98 -12.06
N LYS A 518 6.37 0.69 -12.06
CA LYS A 518 5.42 -0.45 -12.15
C LYS A 518 6.02 -1.75 -11.58
N PRO A 519 5.22 -2.59 -10.90
CA PRO A 519 5.63 -3.94 -10.51
C PRO A 519 6.01 -4.79 -11.74
N PRO A 520 6.90 -5.78 -11.60
CA PRO A 520 7.26 -6.68 -12.68
C PRO A 520 6.02 -7.43 -13.19
N ALA A 521 5.90 -7.56 -14.51
CA ALA A 521 4.76 -8.22 -15.11
C ALA A 521 4.74 -9.72 -14.76
N LEU A 522 3.57 -10.29 -14.52
CA LEU A 522 3.45 -11.72 -14.21
C LEU A 522 3.96 -12.59 -15.37
N GLY A 523 4.54 -13.74 -15.07
CA GLY A 523 4.96 -14.72 -16.10
C GLY A 523 6.28 -15.43 -15.81
N THR A 524 6.78 -16.14 -16.82
CA THR A 524 8.03 -16.90 -16.77
C THR A 524 9.21 -16.03 -17.12
N TYR A 525 10.25 -16.11 -16.29
CA TYR A 525 11.51 -15.41 -16.43
C TYR A 525 12.66 -16.42 -16.41
N ARG A 526 13.84 -15.98 -16.85
CA ARG A 526 15.09 -16.69 -16.58
C ARG A 526 16.19 -15.70 -16.26
N ALA A 527 17.10 -16.09 -15.38
CA ALA A 527 18.39 -15.41 -15.25
C ALA A 527 19.38 -16.13 -16.16
N VAL A 528 20.16 -15.35 -16.91
CA VAL A 528 21.23 -15.83 -17.77
C VAL A 528 22.53 -15.18 -17.31
N ALA A 529 23.57 -15.96 -17.06
CA ALA A 529 24.91 -15.43 -16.76
C ALA A 529 25.88 -15.83 -17.87
N THR A 530 26.68 -14.87 -18.34
CA THR A 530 27.63 -15.06 -19.43
C THR A 530 29.03 -14.65 -18.99
N GLY A 531 30.02 -15.53 -19.22
CA GLY A 531 31.42 -15.31 -18.91
C GLY A 531 32.32 -16.11 -19.84
N TRP A 532 33.60 -16.26 -19.48
CA TRP A 532 34.55 -17.09 -20.21
C TRP A 532 35.59 -17.71 -19.27
N LEU A 533 36.20 -18.82 -19.67
CA LEU A 533 37.26 -19.47 -18.91
C LEU A 533 38.57 -18.68 -19.03
N GLU A 534 39.29 -18.51 -17.92
CA GLU A 534 40.46 -17.62 -17.84
C GLU A 534 41.65 -18.06 -18.72
N GLY A 535 41.94 -19.35 -18.75
CA GLY A 535 43.06 -19.93 -19.48
C GLY A 535 42.72 -20.25 -20.94
N SER A 536 41.54 -20.80 -21.21
CA SER A 536 41.13 -21.17 -22.58
C SER A 536 40.41 -20.07 -23.36
N GLY A 537 39.89 -19.05 -22.68
CA GLY A 537 39.06 -17.99 -23.29
C GLY A 537 37.71 -18.50 -23.81
N LEU A 538 37.35 -19.76 -23.54
CA LEU A 538 36.11 -20.35 -24.04
C LEU A 538 34.90 -19.65 -23.39
N PRO A 539 33.92 -19.18 -24.18
CA PRO A 539 32.72 -18.56 -23.64
C PRO A 539 31.89 -19.61 -22.92
N ILE A 540 31.28 -19.20 -21.80
CA ILE A 540 30.37 -20.04 -21.03
C ILE A 540 29.07 -19.28 -20.75
N THR A 541 27.97 -20.04 -20.68
CA THR A 541 26.65 -19.49 -20.39
C THR A 541 25.89 -20.47 -19.51
N ALA A 542 25.24 -19.95 -18.48
CA ALA A 542 24.33 -20.71 -17.63
C ALA A 542 23.00 -19.96 -17.51
N SER A 543 21.89 -20.70 -17.39
CA SER A 543 20.57 -20.09 -17.20
C SER A 543 19.68 -20.92 -16.29
N ALA A 544 18.75 -20.27 -15.59
CA ALA A 544 17.72 -20.94 -14.81
C ALA A 544 16.42 -20.13 -14.82
N GLU A 545 15.31 -20.84 -14.99
CA GLU A 545 13.98 -20.27 -15.08
C GLU A 545 13.36 -20.06 -13.69
N PHE A 546 12.51 -19.03 -13.57
CA PHE A 546 11.69 -18.77 -12.40
C PHE A 546 10.37 -18.11 -12.83
N THR A 547 9.35 -18.18 -11.99
CA THR A 547 8.03 -17.61 -12.29
C THR A 547 7.69 -16.52 -11.28
N ILE A 548 7.21 -15.37 -11.77
CA ILE A 548 6.60 -14.33 -10.94
C ILE A 548 5.09 -14.54 -10.97
N PRO A 549 4.47 -14.93 -9.84
CA PRO A 549 3.05 -15.30 -9.75
C PRO A 549 2.09 -14.10 -9.70
#